data_AF-A0A349Q0U5-F1
#
_entry.id   AF-A0A349Q0U5-F1
#
_cell.length_a   1.000
_cell.length_b   1.000
_cell.length_c   1.000
_cell.angle_alpha   90.00
_cell.angle_beta   90.00
_cell.angle_gamma   90.00
#
_symmetry.space_group_name_H-M   'P 1'
#
loop_
_entity.id
_entity.type
_entity.pdbx_description
1 polymer ?
#
loop_
_entity_poly.entity_id
_entity_poly.type
_entity_poly.pdbx_seq_one_letter_code
_entity_poly.pdbx_strand_id
1 'polypeptide(L)'
;SEKSKIDIIETDVFDKNGNFKGTKIFYGELPQNINRWIKLFDDKTKTGVGFMENPAPDFQNNSFLNFTSIIGTRHVNYFSFQPQNLLVGLIYFSVRLCTEATWLNDRDQFSFPNDGWKTDAEFQNDCLAFALFNGQNRISSSEGINHWIPFTEQEVNAKEKFASNFMSNFINGKTSPNPSKGG
;
A
#
# COMPACT_ATOMS: atom_id res chain seq x y z
N SER A 1 -28.09 -21.25 -24.36
CA SER A 1 -27.12 -20.35 -24.99
C SER A 1 -25.75 -20.98 -24.91
N GLU A 2 -25.05 -21.09 -26.04
CA GLU A 2 -23.62 -21.42 -26.04
C GLU A 2 -22.87 -20.28 -25.37
N LYS A 3 -22.06 -20.60 -24.35
CA LYS A 3 -21.19 -19.64 -23.68
C LYS A 3 -19.86 -19.65 -24.42
N SER A 4 -19.51 -18.57 -25.10
CA SER A 4 -18.15 -18.36 -25.62
C SER A 4 -17.31 -17.63 -24.58
N LYS A 5 -16.04 -18.02 -24.47
CA LYS A 5 -15.07 -17.31 -23.63
C LYS A 5 -14.68 -16.02 -24.33
N ILE A 6 -14.67 -14.92 -23.60
CA ILE A 6 -14.15 -13.63 -24.08
C ILE A 6 -12.78 -13.47 -23.45
N ASP A 7 -11.73 -13.44 -24.24
CA ASP A 7 -10.38 -13.21 -23.72
C ASP A 7 -10.08 -11.72 -23.56
N ILE A 8 -10.44 -10.93 -24.58
CA ILE A 8 -10.30 -9.47 -24.60
C ILE A 8 -11.51 -8.88 -25.31
N ILE A 9 -12.08 -7.80 -24.78
CA ILE A 9 -13.08 -6.98 -25.46
C ILE A 9 -12.75 -5.50 -25.28
N GLU A 10 -12.77 -4.77 -26.39
CA GLU A 10 -12.59 -3.32 -26.42
C GLU A 10 -13.95 -2.64 -26.62
N THR A 11 -14.21 -1.59 -25.86
CA THR A 11 -15.45 -0.83 -25.91
C THR A 11 -15.18 0.66 -25.92
N ASP A 12 -15.95 1.40 -26.72
CA ASP A 12 -15.94 2.86 -26.67
C ASP A 12 -16.57 3.38 -25.39
N VAL A 13 -15.95 4.40 -24.81
CA VAL A 13 -16.39 5.06 -23.59
C VAL A 13 -16.94 6.44 -23.95
N PHE A 14 -18.17 6.72 -23.54
CA PHE A 14 -18.82 8.01 -23.73
C PHE A 14 -19.13 8.65 -22.38
N ASP A 15 -19.10 9.98 -22.31
CA ASP A 15 -19.62 10.71 -21.16
C ASP A 15 -21.14 10.83 -21.18
N LYS A 16 -21.71 11.40 -20.11
CA LYS A 16 -23.16 11.60 -19.96
C LYS A 16 -23.81 12.47 -21.05
N ASN A 17 -23.02 13.23 -21.81
CA ASN A 17 -23.50 14.07 -22.91
C ASN A 17 -23.32 13.38 -24.29
N GLY A 18 -22.84 12.13 -24.32
CA GLY A 18 -22.56 11.40 -25.55
C GLY A 18 -21.23 11.75 -26.20
N ASN A 19 -20.32 12.46 -25.53
CA ASN A 19 -18.99 12.74 -26.09
C ASN A 19 -18.07 11.53 -25.88
N PHE A 20 -17.35 11.15 -26.93
CA PHE A 20 -16.32 10.12 -26.85
C PHE A 20 -15.20 10.51 -25.87
N LYS A 21 -14.80 9.57 -25.01
CA LYS A 21 -13.75 9.73 -23.99
C LYS A 21 -12.54 8.82 -24.18
N GLY A 22 -12.66 7.81 -25.04
CA GLY A 22 -11.59 6.85 -25.30
C GLY A 22 -12.14 5.43 -25.41
N THR A 23 -11.24 4.45 -25.41
CA THR A 23 -11.60 3.03 -25.39
C THR A 23 -11.20 2.40 -24.06
N LYS A 24 -11.99 1.44 -23.60
CA LYS A 24 -11.70 0.60 -22.42
C LYS A 24 -11.59 -0.85 -22.86
N ILE A 25 -10.55 -1.51 -22.38
CA ILE A 25 -10.27 -2.91 -22.66
C ILE A 25 -10.60 -3.73 -21.41
N PHE A 26 -11.41 -4.76 -21.57
CA PHE A 26 -11.69 -5.75 -20.54
C PHE A 26 -10.99 -7.06 -20.90
N TYR A 27 -10.43 -7.71 -19.88
CA TYR A 27 -9.72 -8.98 -19.99
C TYR A 27 -10.52 -10.06 -19.28
N GLY A 28 -10.76 -11.19 -19.94
CA GLY A 28 -11.50 -12.32 -19.37
C GLY A 28 -10.67 -13.17 -18.40
N GLU A 29 -9.36 -13.27 -18.64
CA GLU A 29 -8.40 -13.93 -17.75
C GLU A 29 -7.54 -12.88 -17.06
N LEU A 30 -7.87 -12.58 -15.81
CA LEU A 30 -7.09 -11.67 -15.00
C LEU A 30 -5.94 -12.42 -14.32
N PRO A 31 -4.76 -11.79 -14.17
CA PRO A 31 -3.72 -12.32 -13.31
C PRO A 31 -4.24 -12.41 -11.86
N GLN A 32 -3.43 -13.03 -10.99
CA GLN A 32 -3.72 -12.96 -9.56
C GLN A 32 -3.85 -11.49 -9.12
N ASN A 33 -4.65 -11.23 -8.09
CA ASN A 33 -4.79 -9.87 -7.58
C ASN A 33 -3.62 -9.49 -6.65
N ILE A 34 -3.47 -8.18 -6.43
CA ILE A 34 -2.42 -7.63 -5.58
C ILE A 34 -2.52 -8.08 -4.11
N ASN A 35 -3.71 -8.47 -3.62
CA ASN A 35 -3.86 -9.03 -2.26
C ASN A 35 -3.16 -10.37 -2.12
N ARG A 36 -3.15 -11.21 -3.17
CA ARG A 36 -2.37 -12.45 -3.17
C ARG A 36 -0.87 -12.16 -3.14
N TRP A 37 -0.42 -11.11 -3.82
CA TRP A 37 0.98 -10.68 -3.80
C TRP A 37 1.44 -10.24 -2.41
N ILE A 38 0.76 -9.29 -1.78
CA ILE A 38 1.22 -8.75 -0.48
C ILE A 38 1.17 -9.80 0.64
N LYS A 39 0.27 -10.79 0.54
CA LYS A 39 0.16 -11.91 1.49
C LYS A 39 1.42 -12.80 1.51
N LEU A 40 2.21 -12.83 0.43
CA LEU A 40 3.47 -13.57 0.39
C LEU A 40 4.52 -13.01 1.37
N PHE A 41 4.33 -11.77 1.84
CA PHE A 41 5.25 -11.05 2.71
C PHE A 41 4.69 -10.83 4.12
N ASP A 42 3.49 -11.34 4.41
CA ASP A 42 2.83 -11.18 5.70
C ASP A 42 3.28 -12.31 6.65
N ASP A 43 3.96 -11.95 7.73
CA ASP A 43 4.40 -12.88 8.78
C ASP A 43 3.64 -12.58 10.07
N LYS A 44 2.48 -13.23 10.23
CA LYS A 44 1.58 -13.00 11.38
C LYS A 44 2.16 -13.45 12.72
N THR A 45 3.31 -14.11 12.74
CA THR A 45 3.94 -14.57 13.97
C THR A 45 4.79 -13.48 14.64
N LYS A 46 5.13 -12.42 13.92
CA LYS A 46 5.98 -11.34 14.41
C LYS A 46 5.19 -10.07 14.64
N THR A 47 5.54 -9.37 15.71
CA THR A 47 5.02 -8.03 16.00
C THR A 47 5.76 -6.99 15.14
N GLY A 48 5.00 -6.08 14.56
CA GLY A 48 5.48 -5.04 13.66
C GLY A 48 5.53 -3.64 14.26
N VAL A 49 5.90 -2.67 13.43
CA VAL A 49 5.89 -1.21 13.71
C VAL A 49 4.52 -0.56 13.46
N GLY A 50 3.52 -1.37 13.13
CA GLY A 50 2.16 -0.96 12.83
C GLY A 50 1.47 -1.97 11.93
N PHE A 51 0.25 -1.64 11.52
CA PHE A 51 -0.55 -2.44 10.63
C PHE A 51 -1.08 -1.61 9.46
N MET A 52 -1.37 -2.29 8.36
CA MET A 52 -2.13 -1.74 7.24
C MET A 52 -3.45 -2.50 7.12
N GLU A 53 -4.57 -1.80 7.17
CA GLU A 53 -5.87 -2.39 6.83
C GLU A 53 -5.85 -2.77 5.35
N ASN A 54 -6.09 -4.04 5.03
CA ASN A 54 -5.99 -4.57 3.67
C ASN A 54 -7.36 -5.04 3.14
N PRO A 55 -8.18 -4.14 2.57
CA PRO A 55 -9.50 -4.45 2.05
C PRO A 55 -9.42 -5.12 0.67
N ALA A 56 -10.56 -5.41 0.05
CA ALA A 56 -10.59 -6.02 -1.29
C ALA A 56 -9.80 -5.17 -2.32
N PRO A 57 -9.14 -5.80 -3.31
CA PRO A 57 -8.20 -5.15 -4.22
C PRO A 57 -8.89 -4.42 -5.37
N ASP A 58 -9.86 -3.56 -5.07
CA ASP A 58 -10.57 -2.74 -6.06
C ASP A 58 -10.64 -1.27 -5.62
N PHE A 59 -10.96 -0.38 -6.56
CA PHE A 59 -11.03 1.06 -6.31
C PHE A 59 -12.10 1.45 -5.29
N GLN A 60 -13.22 0.72 -5.22
CA GLN A 60 -14.34 1.03 -4.32
C GLN A 60 -13.92 0.85 -2.84
N ASN A 61 -12.99 -0.08 -2.60
CA ASN A 61 -12.52 -0.44 -1.27
C ASN A 61 -11.25 0.31 -0.84
N ASN A 62 -10.65 1.11 -1.72
CA ASN A 62 -9.44 1.88 -1.41
C ASN A 62 -9.62 2.84 -0.23
N SER A 63 -10.82 3.37 0.00
CA SER A 63 -11.13 4.29 1.11
C SER A 63 -10.90 3.70 2.52
N PHE A 64 -10.78 2.37 2.63
CA PHE A 64 -10.48 1.69 3.89
C PHE A 64 -8.98 1.43 4.08
N LEU A 65 -8.15 1.54 3.04
CA LEU A 65 -6.71 1.26 3.11
C LEU A 65 -5.97 2.36 3.92
N ASN A 66 -5.45 2.03 5.10
CA ASN A 66 -4.75 2.99 5.94
C ASN A 66 -3.65 2.32 6.78
N PHE A 67 -2.67 3.11 7.21
CA PHE A 67 -1.76 2.71 8.29
C PHE A 67 -2.40 3.04 9.65
N THR A 68 -2.27 2.09 10.57
CA THR A 68 -2.81 2.16 11.93
C THR A 68 -1.86 1.52 12.93
N SER A 69 -1.82 2.06 14.15
CA SER A 69 -1.04 1.48 15.26
C SER A 69 -1.70 0.23 15.85
N ILE A 70 -3.02 0.07 15.66
CA ILE A 70 -3.82 -1.01 16.24
C ILE A 70 -4.69 -1.70 15.19
N ILE A 71 -5.01 -2.97 15.43
CA ILE A 71 -5.96 -3.71 14.60
C ILE A 71 -7.38 -3.22 14.95
N GLY A 72 -8.14 -2.81 13.93
CA GLY A 72 -9.53 -2.40 14.09
C GLY A 72 -10.51 -3.57 14.19
N THR A 73 -11.80 -3.28 14.28
CA THR A 73 -12.87 -4.28 14.43
C THR A 73 -13.39 -4.85 13.11
N ARG A 74 -12.99 -4.27 11.97
CA ARG A 74 -13.42 -4.71 10.64
C ARG A 74 -12.88 -6.10 10.32
N HIS A 75 -13.72 -6.93 9.73
CA HIS A 75 -13.40 -8.32 9.38
C HIS A 75 -12.60 -8.41 8.06
N VAL A 76 -11.44 -7.74 8.03
CA VAL A 76 -10.51 -7.68 6.88
C VAL A 76 -9.12 -8.14 7.29
N ASN A 77 -8.22 -8.36 6.34
CA ASN A 77 -6.84 -8.68 6.68
C ASN A 77 -6.11 -7.43 7.17
N TYR A 78 -5.28 -7.56 8.20
CA TYR A 78 -4.34 -6.53 8.60
C TYR A 78 -2.93 -7.05 8.30
N PHE A 79 -2.24 -6.35 7.41
CA PHE A 79 -0.84 -6.64 7.10
C PHE A 79 0.04 -6.05 8.20
N SER A 80 0.89 -6.85 8.82
CA SER A 80 1.78 -6.36 9.88
C SER A 80 3.09 -5.85 9.28
N PHE A 81 3.38 -4.56 9.50
CA PHE A 81 4.60 -3.94 9.01
C PHE A 81 5.80 -4.33 9.86
N GLN A 82 6.79 -4.93 9.25
CA GLN A 82 8.03 -5.37 9.87
C GLN A 82 9.20 -4.79 9.06
N PRO A 83 10.39 -4.62 9.66
CA PRO A 83 11.53 -4.02 8.97
C PRO A 83 11.82 -4.66 7.60
N GLN A 84 11.69 -5.99 7.50
CA GLN A 84 11.95 -6.74 6.27
C GLN A 84 10.85 -6.65 5.19
N ASN A 85 9.63 -6.27 5.55
CA ASN A 85 8.50 -6.18 4.60
C ASN A 85 7.97 -4.74 4.43
N LEU A 86 8.62 -3.77 5.06
CA LEU A 86 8.18 -2.37 5.06
C LEU A 86 8.02 -1.85 3.63
N LEU A 87 9.04 -2.05 2.81
CA LEU A 87 9.07 -1.55 1.44
C LEU A 87 7.94 -2.12 0.57
N VAL A 88 7.67 -3.43 0.65
CA VAL A 88 6.59 -4.04 -0.14
C VAL A 88 5.21 -3.54 0.31
N GLY A 89 5.02 -3.29 1.60
CA GLY A 89 3.78 -2.68 2.10
C GLY A 89 3.61 -1.22 1.68
N LEU A 90 4.70 -0.45 1.63
CA LEU A 90 4.69 0.94 1.13
C LEU A 90 4.36 1.02 -0.37
N ILE A 91 4.94 0.12 -1.18
CA ILE A 91 4.63 -0.01 -2.61
C ILE A 91 3.16 -0.39 -2.79
N TYR A 92 2.70 -1.42 -2.05
CA TYR A 92 1.31 -1.85 -2.08
C TYR A 92 0.35 -0.69 -1.83
N PHE A 93 0.59 0.05 -0.75
CA PHE A 93 -0.22 1.20 -0.35
C PHE A 93 -0.22 2.30 -1.42
N SER A 94 0.95 2.64 -1.94
CA SER A 94 1.11 3.71 -2.92
C SER A 94 0.43 3.41 -4.24
N VAL A 95 0.65 2.22 -4.80
CA VAL A 95 0.02 1.79 -6.06
C VAL A 95 -1.50 1.77 -5.95
N ARG A 96 -2.04 1.36 -4.79
CA ARG A 96 -3.48 1.36 -4.53
C ARG A 96 -4.08 2.77 -4.53
N LEU A 97 -3.34 3.78 -4.07
CA LEU A 97 -3.89 5.12 -3.81
C LEU A 97 -3.40 6.23 -4.75
N CYS A 98 -2.36 5.98 -5.54
CA CYS A 98 -1.84 6.98 -6.49
C CYS A 98 -2.75 7.19 -7.69
N THR A 99 -3.68 6.25 -7.95
CA THR A 99 -4.64 6.34 -9.05
C THR A 99 -5.98 6.81 -8.52
N GLU A 100 -6.51 7.89 -9.09
CA GLU A 100 -7.81 8.44 -8.71
C GLU A 100 -8.95 7.46 -9.03
N ALA A 101 -9.86 7.28 -8.08
CA ALA A 101 -11.09 6.52 -8.29
C ALA A 101 -12.06 7.36 -9.15
N THR A 102 -12.48 6.80 -10.26
CA THR A 102 -13.44 7.40 -11.19
C THR A 102 -14.55 6.40 -11.46
N TRP A 103 -15.64 6.86 -12.06
CA TRP A 103 -16.70 5.94 -12.50
C TRP A 103 -16.20 4.91 -13.52
N LEU A 104 -15.13 5.21 -14.25
CA LEU A 104 -14.59 4.34 -15.29
C LEU A 104 -13.83 3.15 -14.71
N ASN A 105 -13.12 3.33 -13.60
CA ASN A 105 -12.37 2.28 -12.92
C ASN A 105 -13.07 1.73 -11.67
N ASP A 106 -14.36 2.06 -11.49
CA ASP A 106 -15.16 1.46 -10.44
C ASP A 106 -15.12 -0.07 -10.57
N ARG A 107 -14.83 -0.75 -9.44
CA ARG A 107 -14.66 -2.20 -9.33
C ARG A 107 -13.53 -2.83 -10.17
N ASP A 108 -12.72 -2.05 -10.89
CA ASP A 108 -11.50 -2.58 -11.51
C ASP A 108 -10.58 -3.11 -10.40
N GLN A 109 -10.01 -4.28 -10.63
CA GLN A 109 -9.11 -4.91 -9.65
C GLN A 109 -7.65 -4.55 -9.91
N PHE A 110 -6.91 -4.37 -8.82
CA PHE A 110 -5.46 -4.23 -8.86
C PHE A 110 -4.82 -5.61 -9.05
N SER A 111 -3.99 -5.71 -10.07
CA SER A 111 -3.31 -6.95 -10.49
C SER A 111 -2.01 -7.18 -9.71
N PHE A 112 -1.56 -8.43 -9.67
CA PHE A 112 -0.26 -8.83 -9.16
C PHE A 112 0.85 -8.10 -9.94
N PRO A 113 1.83 -7.48 -9.27
CA PRO A 113 2.85 -6.70 -9.95
C PRO A 113 3.88 -7.59 -10.65
N ASN A 114 4.49 -7.08 -11.72
CA ASN A 114 5.72 -7.66 -12.25
C ASN A 114 6.90 -7.42 -11.30
N ASP A 115 8.07 -7.97 -11.59
CA ASP A 115 9.25 -7.88 -10.71
C ASP A 115 10.06 -6.57 -10.85
N GLY A 116 9.66 -5.63 -11.72
CA GLY A 116 10.41 -4.40 -11.99
C GLY A 116 10.64 -3.53 -10.75
N TRP A 117 9.67 -3.51 -9.82
CA TRP A 117 9.78 -2.76 -8.56
C TRP A 117 10.95 -3.20 -7.68
N LYS A 118 11.48 -4.42 -7.84
CA LYS A 118 12.52 -4.97 -6.94
C LYS A 118 13.85 -4.22 -7.07
N THR A 119 14.15 -3.71 -8.26
CA THR A 119 15.42 -3.04 -8.58
C THR A 119 15.25 -1.55 -8.86
N ASP A 120 14.02 -1.05 -8.89
CA ASP A 120 13.71 0.35 -9.15
C ASP A 120 13.74 1.17 -7.85
N ALA A 121 14.91 1.70 -7.52
CA ALA A 121 15.12 2.46 -6.30
C ALA A 121 14.36 3.81 -6.30
N GLU A 122 14.16 4.43 -7.47
CA GLU A 122 13.42 5.68 -7.59
C GLU A 122 11.95 5.45 -7.25
N PHE A 123 11.34 4.45 -7.90
CA PHE A 123 9.96 4.04 -7.61
C PHE A 123 9.75 3.63 -6.15
N GLN A 124 10.71 2.91 -5.56
CA GLN A 124 10.69 2.53 -4.15
C GLN A 124 10.67 3.75 -3.22
N ASN A 125 11.52 4.75 -3.48
CA ASN A 125 11.60 5.97 -2.69
C ASN A 125 10.36 6.85 -2.87
N ASP A 126 9.82 6.94 -4.09
CA ASP A 126 8.57 7.64 -4.36
C ASP A 126 7.40 7.01 -3.62
N CYS A 127 7.31 5.68 -3.59
CA CYS A 127 6.30 4.97 -2.80
C CYS A 127 6.48 5.21 -1.29
N LEU A 128 7.72 5.24 -0.79
CA LEU A 128 7.98 5.56 0.61
C LEU A 128 7.49 6.98 0.96
N ALA A 129 7.87 7.98 0.16
CA ALA A 129 7.47 9.36 0.38
C ALA A 129 5.94 9.53 0.27
N PHE A 130 5.34 9.01 -0.80
CA PHE A 130 3.89 9.05 -1.00
C PHE A 130 3.16 8.45 0.19
N ALA A 131 3.54 7.24 0.60
CA ALA A 131 2.88 6.53 1.68
C ALA A 131 2.99 7.28 3.02
N LEU A 132 4.14 7.88 3.34
CA LEU A 132 4.33 8.60 4.61
C LEU A 132 3.45 9.85 4.73
N PHE A 133 3.28 10.58 3.63
CA PHE A 133 2.55 11.85 3.61
C PHE A 133 1.11 11.72 3.10
N ASN A 134 0.63 10.51 2.85
CA ASN A 134 -0.75 10.30 2.43
C ASN A 134 -1.74 10.61 3.57
N GLY A 135 -2.72 11.47 3.30
CA GLY A 135 -3.72 11.91 4.29
C GLY A 135 -4.67 10.81 4.79
N GLN A 136 -4.65 9.62 4.19
CA GLN A 136 -5.47 8.49 4.62
C GLN A 136 -4.91 7.76 5.85
N ASN A 137 -3.63 7.98 6.18
CA ASN A 137 -2.99 7.38 7.35
C ASN A 137 -3.65 7.85 8.66
N ARG A 138 -3.90 6.90 9.57
CA ARG A 138 -4.51 7.15 10.88
C ARG A 138 -3.53 6.77 11.98
N ILE A 139 -2.43 7.51 12.06
CA ILE A 139 -1.37 7.27 13.04
C ILE A 139 -1.34 8.43 14.02
N SER A 140 -1.69 8.14 15.28
CA SER A 140 -1.65 9.10 16.38
C SER A 140 -0.81 8.54 17.53
N SER A 141 -0.09 9.42 18.24
CA SER A 141 0.59 9.07 19.49
C SER A 141 -0.39 8.73 20.62
N SER A 142 -1.67 9.08 20.49
CA SER A 142 -2.72 8.72 21.46
C SER A 142 -3.14 7.26 21.38
N GLU A 143 -2.85 6.57 20.27
CA GLU A 143 -3.30 5.19 20.00
C GLU A 143 -2.14 4.18 20.08
N GLY A 144 -0.92 4.64 20.37
CA GLY A 144 0.27 3.81 20.49
C GLY A 144 1.55 4.58 20.16
N ILE A 145 2.66 3.84 20.11
CA ILE A 145 3.94 4.41 19.68
C ILE A 145 3.86 4.73 18.18
N ASN A 146 4.07 5.99 17.82
CA ASN A 146 4.16 6.39 16.42
C ASN A 146 5.55 6.05 15.87
N HIS A 147 5.65 4.97 15.10
CA HIS A 147 6.89 4.54 14.44
C HIS A 147 7.15 5.22 13.09
N TRP A 148 6.19 5.98 12.56
CA TRP A 148 6.15 6.47 11.18
C TRP A 148 6.70 7.88 11.01
N ILE A 149 7.23 8.51 12.06
CA ILE A 149 7.78 9.87 12.01
C ILE A 149 9.08 9.85 11.17
N PRO A 150 9.11 10.50 9.99
CA PRO A 150 10.28 10.44 9.10
C PRO A 150 11.34 11.48 9.43
N PHE A 151 11.19 12.21 10.53
CA PHE A 151 12.06 13.29 10.97
C PHE A 151 12.68 12.95 12.33
N THR A 152 13.83 13.56 12.60
CA THR A 152 14.44 13.65 13.92
C THR A 152 13.79 14.78 14.73
N GLU A 153 13.94 14.72 16.05
CA GLU A 153 13.49 15.78 16.94
C GLU A 153 14.12 17.14 16.61
N GLN A 154 15.38 17.14 16.14
CA GLN A 154 16.10 18.35 15.76
C GLN A 154 15.55 18.98 14.47
N GLU A 155 15.21 18.19 13.46
CA GLU A 155 14.67 18.69 12.18
C GLU A 155 13.33 19.43 12.33
N VAL A 156 12.56 19.08 13.35
CA VAL A 156 11.25 19.71 13.64
C VAL A 156 11.24 20.54 14.92
N ASN A 157 12.40 20.76 15.56
CA ASN A 157 12.53 21.44 16.85
C ASN A 157 11.55 20.92 17.92
N ALA A 158 11.40 19.60 18.02
CA ALA A 158 10.53 18.97 19.00
C ALA A 158 11.03 19.26 20.43
N LYS A 159 10.11 19.64 21.32
CA LYS A 159 10.41 19.88 22.73
C LYS A 159 10.65 18.59 23.51
N GLU A 160 9.99 17.52 23.09
CA GLU A 160 10.02 16.21 23.72
C GLU A 160 10.63 15.18 22.76
N LYS A 161 11.23 14.15 23.34
CA LYS A 161 11.82 13.04 22.58
C LYS A 161 10.72 12.19 21.94
N PHE A 162 10.90 11.75 20.70
CA PHE A 162 9.98 10.80 20.10
C PHE A 162 10.10 9.43 20.77
N ALA A 163 8.95 8.78 20.97
CA ALA A 163 8.91 7.42 21.51
C ALA A 163 9.54 6.39 20.56
N SER A 164 9.68 6.71 19.28
CA SER A 164 10.35 5.89 18.28
C SER A 164 11.01 6.74 17.21
N ASN A 165 12.26 6.38 16.88
CA ASN A 165 13.02 6.91 15.74
C ASN A 165 13.15 5.88 14.61
N PHE A 166 12.21 4.94 14.52
CA PHE A 166 12.25 3.84 13.55
C PHE A 166 12.31 4.34 12.10
N MET A 167 11.33 5.12 11.64
CA MET A 167 11.24 5.54 10.25
C MET A 167 12.40 6.47 9.83
N SER A 168 12.78 7.43 10.68
CA SER A 168 13.96 8.27 10.42
C SER A 168 15.25 7.44 10.35
N ASN A 169 15.42 6.41 11.19
CA ASN A 169 16.56 5.49 11.07
C ASN A 169 16.49 4.60 9.82
N PHE A 170 15.29 4.17 9.42
CA PHE A 170 15.07 3.38 8.22
C PHE A 170 15.50 4.15 6.96
N ILE A 171 15.03 5.39 6.83
CA ILE A 171 15.39 6.30 5.72
C ILE A 171 16.91 6.52 5.66
N ASN A 172 17.56 6.62 6.82
CA ASN A 172 19.02 6.80 6.92
C ASN A 172 19.83 5.50 6.78
N GLY A 173 19.20 4.36 6.46
CA GLY A 173 19.88 3.06 6.30
C GLY A 173 20.44 2.48 7.62
N LYS A 174 19.99 2.96 8.78
CA LYS A 174 20.48 2.54 10.10
C LYS A 174 19.74 1.32 10.66
N THR A 175 18.62 0.93 10.07
CA THR A 175 17.90 -0.29 10.44
C THR A 175 18.52 -1.49 9.71
N SER A 176 19.36 -2.27 10.41
CA SER A 176 19.91 -3.51 9.84
C SER A 176 18.80 -4.58 9.69
N PRO A 177 18.67 -5.27 8.54
CA PRO A 177 17.73 -6.38 8.37
C PRO A 177 18.15 -7.66 9.11
N ASN A 178 19.40 -7.73 9.61
CA ASN A 178 19.94 -8.94 10.20
C ASN A 178 19.99 -8.84 11.73
N PRO A 179 19.54 -9.87 12.47
CA PRO A 179 19.94 -9.99 13.86
C PRO A 179 21.46 -10.08 13.89
N SER A 180 22.11 -9.18 14.61
CA SER A 180 23.49 -9.36 15.02
C SER A 180 23.61 -10.76 15.61
N LYS A 181 24.32 -11.67 14.93
CA LYS A 181 24.86 -12.86 15.60
C LYS A 181 25.81 -12.32 16.67
N GLY A 182 25.31 -12.25 17.90
CA GLY A 182 26.13 -11.99 19.07
C GLY A 182 27.17 -13.11 19.18
N GLY A 183 28.43 -12.71 19.28
CA GLY A 183 29.52 -13.58 19.74
C GLY A 183 29.51 -13.76 21.24
#